data_AF-A0A3D0NSB7-F1
#
_entry.id   AF-A0A3D0NSB7-F1
#
_cell.length_a   1.000
_cell.length_b   1.000
_cell.length_c   1.000
_cell.angle_alpha   90.00
_cell.angle_beta   90.00
_cell.angle_gamma   90.00
#
_symmetry.space_group_name_H-M   'P 1'
#
loop_
_entity.id
_entity.type
_entity.pdbx_description
1 polymer ?
#
loop_
_entity_poly.entity_id
_entity_poly.type
_entity_poly.pdbx_seq_one_letter_code
_entity_poly.pdbx_strand_id
1 'polypeptide(L)'
;DKQKALETALAQIEKQFGKGAVMRLGQNPAMQVDAISTGSLSLDMALGIGGLPRGRITEIYGPESSGKTTLALHCIAEGQKNGGQAA
;
A
#
# COMPACT_ATOMS: atom_id res chain seq x y z
N ASP A 1 -28.41 -12.36 20.96
CA ASP A 1 -27.45 -11.87 21.99
C ASP A 1 -26.01 -11.69 21.52
N LYS A 2 -25.32 -12.75 21.05
CA LYS A 2 -23.90 -12.65 20.63
C LYS A 2 -23.61 -11.55 19.59
N GLN A 3 -24.49 -11.40 18.61
CA GLN A 3 -24.33 -10.38 17.55
C GLN A 3 -24.51 -8.95 18.08
N LYS A 4 -25.47 -8.74 18.99
CA LYS A 4 -25.72 -7.43 19.61
C LYS A 4 -24.56 -7.01 20.53
N ALA A 5 -24.00 -7.96 21.27
CA ALA A 5 -22.80 -7.74 22.08
C ALA A 5 -21.59 -7.38 21.22
N LEU A 6 -21.41 -8.08 20.09
CA LEU A 6 -20.35 -7.80 19.11
C LEU A 6 -20.48 -6.38 18.53
N GLU A 7 -21.68 -5.99 18.08
CA GLU A 7 -21.92 -4.63 17.54
C GLU A 7 -21.67 -3.55 18.58
N THR A 8 -22.04 -3.79 19.84
CA THR A 8 -21.80 -2.85 20.94
C THR A 8 -20.29 -2.69 21.21
N ALA A 9 -19.53 -3.79 21.21
CA ALA A 9 -18.09 -3.76 21.39
C ALA A 9 -17.39 -3.01 20.24
N LEU A 10 -17.80 -3.26 18.99
CA LEU A 10 -17.28 -2.55 17.83
C LEU A 10 -17.54 -1.03 17.92
N ALA A 11 -18.76 -0.64 18.30
CA ALA A 11 -19.11 0.78 18.48
C ALA A 11 -18.32 1.45 19.62
N GLN A 12 -18.01 0.72 20.69
CA GLN A 12 -17.16 1.25 21.77
C GLN A 12 -15.73 1.51 21.29
N ILE A 13 -15.15 0.61 20.49
CA ILE A 13 -13.80 0.78 19.93
C ILE A 13 -13.75 2.01 19.01
N GLU A 14 -14.72 2.18 18.11
CA GLU A 14 -14.77 3.38 17.24
C GLU A 14 -14.94 4.69 18.02
N LYS A 15 -15.74 4.68 19.10
CA LYS A 15 -15.94 5.87 19.94
C LYS A 15 -14.65 6.29 20.67
N GLN A 16 -13.86 5.32 21.12
CA GLN A 16 -12.63 5.58 21.89
C GLN A 16 -11.44 5.93 20.99
N PHE A 17 -11.31 5.30 19.83
CA PHE A 17 -10.10 5.36 19.01
C PHE A 17 -10.32 6.02 17.64
N GLY A 18 -11.54 6.45 17.34
CA GLY A 18 -11.91 7.11 16.08
C GLY A 18 -12.48 6.15 15.04
N LYS A 19 -13.08 6.73 13.99
CA LYS A 19 -13.64 5.96 12.86
C LYS A 19 -12.54 5.13 12.19
N GLY A 20 -12.84 3.86 11.89
CA GLY A 20 -11.90 2.95 11.25
C GLY A 20 -10.89 2.28 12.19
N ALA A 21 -10.98 2.51 13.51
CA ALA A 21 -10.18 1.80 14.50
C ALA A 21 -10.49 0.30 14.58
N VAL A 22 -11.68 -0.12 14.15
CA VAL A 22 -12.06 -1.53 13.97
C VAL A 22 -12.99 -1.67 12.77
N MET A 23 -12.77 -2.70 11.96
CA MET A 23 -13.53 -2.94 10.74
C MET A 23 -13.57 -4.43 10.44
N ARG A 24 -14.63 -4.88 9.76
CA ARG A 24 -14.73 -6.27 9.31
C ARG A 24 -13.81 -6.47 8.10
N LEU A 25 -12.95 -7.49 8.17
CA LEU A 25 -12.10 -7.89 7.06
C LEU A 25 -13.00 -8.27 5.85
N GLY A 26 -12.90 -7.51 4.76
CA GLY A 26 -13.69 -7.72 3.54
C GLY A 26 -14.88 -6.77 3.33
N GLN A 27 -15.22 -5.89 4.28
CA GLN A 27 -16.18 -4.81 4.04
C GLN A 27 -15.56 -3.59 3.33
N ASN A 28 -14.26 -3.64 3.06
CA ASN A 28 -13.62 -2.70 2.16
C ASN A 28 -13.63 -3.35 0.76
N PRO A 29 -14.28 -2.77 -0.26
CA PRO A 29 -14.02 -3.19 -1.63
C PRO A 29 -12.51 -3.07 -1.80
N ALA A 30 -11.86 -4.17 -2.21
CA ALA A 30 -10.40 -4.31 -2.36
C ALA A 30 -9.67 -3.01 -2.11
N MET A 31 -9.00 -2.83 -0.95
CA MET A 31 -8.14 -1.66 -0.70
C MET A 31 -7.38 -1.42 -2.00
N GLN A 32 -7.81 -0.41 -2.79
CA GLN A 32 -7.13 -0.06 -4.02
C GLN A 32 -5.86 0.57 -3.50
N VAL A 33 -4.85 -0.28 -3.34
CA VAL A 33 -3.56 0.15 -2.87
C VAL A 33 -3.00 0.96 -4.02
N ASP A 34 -3.00 2.27 -3.86
CA ASP A 34 -2.34 3.16 -4.81
C ASP A 34 -0.91 2.66 -5.02
N ALA A 35 -0.47 2.64 -6.28
CA ALA A 35 0.86 2.17 -6.65
C ALA A 35 1.73 3.33 -7.16
N ILE A 36 3.04 3.18 -7.01
CA ILE A 36 4.06 4.01 -7.67
C ILE A 36 4.68 3.15 -8.77
N SER A 37 4.58 3.57 -10.03
CA SER A 37 5.22 2.86 -11.16
C SER A 37 6.71 2.67 -10.89
N THR A 38 7.22 1.50 -11.29
CA THR A 38 8.66 1.20 -11.22
C THR A 38 9.47 1.85 -12.34
N GLY A 39 8.80 2.51 -13.30
CA GLY A 39 9.40 2.99 -14.55
C GLY A 39 9.60 1.87 -15.58
N SER A 40 9.27 0.62 -15.25
CA SER A 40 9.31 -0.53 -16.15
C SER A 40 7.91 -1.12 -16.30
N LEU A 41 7.33 -0.97 -17.49
CA LEU A 41 5.97 -1.45 -17.78
C LEU A 41 5.81 -2.95 -17.53
N SER A 42 6.82 -3.76 -17.89
CA SER A 42 6.76 -5.20 -17.70
C SER A 42 6.76 -5.59 -16.21
N LEU A 43 7.52 -4.87 -15.38
CA LEU A 43 7.55 -5.10 -13.94
C LEU A 43 6.26 -4.66 -13.27
N ASP A 44 5.71 -3.51 -13.66
CA ASP A 44 4.43 -3.00 -13.13
C ASP A 44 3.28 -3.96 -13.41
N MET A 45 3.27 -4.56 -14.62
CA MET A 45 2.32 -5.61 -14.98
C MET A 45 2.54 -6.89 -14.15
N ALA A 46 3.79 -7.31 -13.96
CA ALA A 46 4.12 -8.51 -13.19
C ALA A 46 3.74 -8.37 -11.69
N LEU A 47 3.77 -7.17 -11.14
CA LEU A 47 3.34 -6.87 -9.77
C LEU A 47 1.80 -6.90 -9.62
N GLY A 48 1.04 -6.87 -10.71
CA GLY A 48 -0.42 -7.04 -10.73
C GLY A 48 -1.24 -5.84 -10.24
N ILE A 49 -0.60 -4.89 -9.55
CA ILE A 49 -1.21 -3.65 -9.05
C ILE A 49 -0.70 -2.39 -9.76
N GLY A 50 0.16 -2.54 -10.77
CA GLY A 50 0.69 -1.42 -11.56
C GLY A 50 1.90 -0.71 -10.94
N GLY A 51 2.59 -1.32 -9.98
CA GLY A 51 3.82 -0.78 -9.39
C GLY A 51 4.02 -1.16 -7.92
N LEU A 52 4.83 -0.37 -7.21
CA LEU A 52 5.11 -0.56 -5.79
C LEU A 52 3.96 -0.02 -4.92
N PRO A 53 3.49 -0.77 -3.90
CA PRO A 53 2.35 -0.36 -3.09
C PRO A 53 2.68 0.83 -2.16
N ARG A 54 1.87 1.89 -2.21
CA ARG A 54 1.97 3.01 -1.26
C ARG A 54 1.60 2.58 0.15
N GLY A 55 2.26 3.21 1.14
CA GLY A 55 2.01 2.94 2.57
C GLY A 55 2.53 1.57 3.04
N ARG A 56 3.41 0.93 2.27
CA ARG A 56 4.01 -0.38 2.57
C ARG A 56 5.53 -0.32 2.38
N ILE A 57 6.23 -1.24 3.04
CA ILE A 57 7.67 -1.45 2.86
C ILE A 57 7.85 -2.46 1.73
N THR A 58 8.75 -2.15 0.79
CA THR A 58 9.15 -3.04 -0.32
C THR A 58 10.66 -3.23 -0.28
N GLU A 59 11.11 -4.48 -0.42
CA GLU A 59 12.54 -4.83 -0.48
C GLU A 59 12.95 -5.15 -1.93
N ILE A 60 14.08 -4.58 -2.37
CA ILE A 60 14.71 -4.88 -3.67
C ILE A 60 16.09 -5.47 -3.38
N TYR A 61 16.25 -6.77 -3.61
CA TYR A 61 17.50 -7.50 -3.37
C TYR A 61 18.04 -8.13 -4.66
N GLY A 62 19.33 -8.49 -4.65
CA GLY A 62 20.00 -9.10 -5.81
C GLY A 62 21.51 -8.84 -5.82
N PRO A 63 22.24 -9.47 -6.76
CA PRO A 63 23.71 -9.37 -6.88
C PRO A 63 24.21 -7.92 -7.00
N GLU A 64 25.49 -7.70 -6.75
CA GLU A 64 26.13 -6.42 -7.08
C GLU A 64 25.92 -6.06 -8.56
N SER A 65 25.81 -4.76 -8.86
CA SER A 65 25.60 -4.26 -10.22
C SER A 65 24.32 -4.75 -10.95
N SER A 66 23.39 -5.42 -10.26
CA SER A 66 22.09 -5.87 -10.83
C SER A 66 21.07 -4.75 -11.08
N GLY A 67 21.39 -3.49 -10.75
CA GLY A 67 20.51 -2.35 -10.99
C GLY A 67 19.53 -2.02 -9.85
N LYS A 68 19.70 -2.57 -8.64
CA LYS A 68 18.83 -2.26 -7.47
C LYS A 68 18.66 -0.76 -7.23
N THR A 69 19.77 -0.02 -7.14
CA THR A 69 19.77 1.43 -6.93
C THR A 69 19.14 2.16 -8.12
N THR A 70 19.43 1.72 -9.34
CA THR A 70 18.85 2.28 -10.57
C THR A 70 17.32 2.13 -10.57
N LEU A 71 16.81 0.94 -10.24
CA LEU A 71 15.37 0.69 -10.12
C LEU A 71 14.73 1.56 -9.04
N ALA A 72 15.36 1.66 -7.86
CA ALA A 72 14.86 2.53 -6.79
C ALA A 72 14.79 4.01 -7.21
N LEU A 73 15.80 4.50 -7.93
CA LEU A 73 15.81 5.85 -8.48
C LEU A 73 14.73 6.07 -9.55
N HIS A 74 14.42 5.05 -10.38
CA HIS A 74 13.29 5.12 -11.30
C HIS A 74 11.94 5.21 -10.58
N CYS A 75 11.74 4.42 -9.52
CA CYS A 75 10.54 4.54 -8.68
C CYS A 75 10.43 5.94 -8.05
N ILE A 76 11.55 6.53 -7.60
CA ILE A 76 11.60 7.90 -7.09
C ILE A 76 11.20 8.91 -8.19
N ALA A 77 11.78 8.78 -9.39
CA ALA A 77 11.47 9.66 -10.50
C ALA A 77 9.99 9.60 -10.91
N GLU A 78 9.40 8.40 -10.98
CA GLU A 78 7.96 8.24 -11.25
C GLU A 78 7.09 8.80 -10.11
N GLY A 79 7.51 8.63 -8.86
CA GLY A 79 6.87 9.26 -7.71
C GLY A 79 6.87 10.79 -7.77
N GLN A 80 8.02 11.39 -8.12
CA GLN A 80 8.20 12.83 -8.26
C GLN A 80 7.43 13.40 -9.46
N LYS A 81 7.45 12.71 -10.61
CA LYS A 81 6.70 13.08 -11.83
C LYS A 81 5.19 13.17 -11.57
N ASN A 82 4.67 12.34 -10.67
CA ASN A 82 3.28 12.36 -10.24
C ASN A 82 3.01 13.32 -9.06
N GLY A 83 3.90 14.30 -8.83
CA GLY A 83 3.74 15.34 -7.80
C GLY A 83 4.08 14.90 -6.37
N GLY A 84 4.64 13.70 -6.19
CA GLY A 84 5.15 13.24 -4.90
C GLY A 84 6.49 13.87 -4.54
N GLN A 85 6.88 13.75 -3.27
CA GLN A 85 8.20 14.16 -2.78
C GLN A 85 8.98 12.94 -2.30
N ALA A 86 10.26 12.89 -2.66
CA ALA A 86 11.22 11.88 -2.26
C ALA A 86 12.58 12.58 -2.13
N ALA A 87 13.33 12.26 -1.06
CA ALA A 87 14.62 12.84 -0.70
C ALA A 87 15.71 11.76 -0.68
#